data_AF-E8JN90-F1
#
_entry.id   AF-E8JN90-F1
#
_cell.length_a   1.000
_cell.length_b   1.000
_cell.length_c   1.000
_cell.angle_alpha   90.00
_cell.angle_beta   90.00
_cell.angle_gamma   90.00
#
_symmetry.space_group_name_H-M   'P 1'
#
loop_
_entity.id
_entity.type
_entity.pdbx_description
1 polymer ?
#
loop_
_entity_poly.entity_id
_entity_poly.type
_entity_poly.pdbx_seq_one_letter_code
_entity_poly.pdbx_strand_id
1 'polypeptide(L)'
;MISLIILFSHALIDFGKSYISNWLRLSNMVTFLLDQMLHIAIILFLVKNNPVVNLIASEQIGQMLNMILFLVLITKPTNVFFKIFFQKYQPKDNQKMDTIPGAGATIGLLERIVMSICIIFNQFASIGLVFTAKSIVRYNKISESPTFAEYYLIGLLFSILSVLLAT
;
A
#
# COMPACT_ATOMS: atom_id res chain seq x y z
N MET A 1 24.68 18.10 -0.67
CA MET A 1 25.47 16.90 -0.33
C MET A 1 24.62 15.78 0.30
N ILE A 2 23.80 16.08 1.31
CA ILE A 2 22.96 15.07 2.02
C ILE A 2 21.94 14.38 1.12
N SER A 3 21.24 15.11 0.25
CA SER A 3 20.29 14.52 -0.73
C SER A 3 20.97 13.55 -1.71
N LEU A 4 22.28 13.74 -1.97
CA LEU A 4 23.06 12.87 -2.85
C LEU A 4 23.42 11.56 -2.14
N ILE A 5 23.67 11.61 -0.83
CA ILE A 5 23.87 10.44 0.03
C ILE A 5 22.56 9.64 0.16
N ILE A 6 21.42 10.33 0.31
CA ILE A 6 20.09 9.69 0.31
C ILE A 6 19.87 8.96 -1.01
N LEU A 7 20.07 9.65 -2.14
CA LEU A 7 19.84 9.08 -3.47
C LEU A 7 20.78 7.89 -3.76
N PHE A 8 22.05 7.99 -3.39
CA PHE A 8 22.98 6.87 -3.50
C PHE A 8 22.62 5.70 -2.59
N SER A 9 22.25 5.96 -1.33
CA SER A 9 21.86 4.90 -0.39
C SER A 9 20.60 4.18 -0.85
N HIS A 10 19.61 4.93 -1.34
CA HIS A 10 18.37 4.38 -1.88
C HIS A 10 18.65 3.52 -3.12
N ALA A 11 19.47 4.02 -4.05
CA ALA A 11 19.85 3.27 -5.25
C ALA A 11 20.62 1.98 -4.91
N LEU A 12 21.50 2.02 -3.91
CA LEU A 12 22.30 0.86 -3.49
C LEU A 12 21.44 -0.23 -2.85
N ILE A 13 20.45 0.15 -2.05
CA ILE A 13 19.49 -0.78 -1.42
C ILE A 13 18.61 -1.43 -2.48
N ASP A 14 18.04 -0.63 -3.40
CA ASP A 14 17.18 -1.13 -4.47
C ASP A 14 17.92 -2.13 -5.37
N PHE A 15 19.19 -1.85 -5.68
CA PHE A 15 20.03 -2.75 -6.48
C PHE A 15 20.47 -4.01 -5.71
N GLY A 16 20.87 -3.84 -4.44
CA GLY A 16 21.33 -4.93 -3.58
C GLY A 16 20.22 -5.93 -3.24
N LYS A 17 18.96 -5.48 -3.15
CA LYS A 17 17.79 -6.31 -2.84
C LYS A 17 17.62 -7.48 -3.81
N SER A 18 17.77 -7.25 -5.11
CA SER A 18 17.63 -8.29 -6.14
C SER A 18 18.72 -9.36 -6.00
N TYR A 19 19.94 -8.94 -5.67
CA TYR A 19 21.08 -9.84 -5.48
C TYR A 19 20.95 -10.66 -4.20
N ILE A 20 20.61 -10.02 -3.07
CA ILE A 20 20.45 -10.66 -1.76
C ILE A 20 19.24 -11.60 -1.73
N SER A 21 18.12 -11.21 -2.36
CA SER A 21 16.91 -12.05 -2.42
C SER A 21 17.17 -13.36 -3.17
N ASN A 22 17.91 -13.30 -4.27
CA ASN A 22 18.25 -14.47 -5.08
C ASN A 22 19.31 -15.35 -4.40
N TRP A 23 20.26 -14.73 -3.69
CA TRP A 23 21.29 -15.46 -2.95
C TRP A 23 20.73 -16.20 -1.72
N LEU A 24 19.93 -15.52 -0.89
CA LEU A 24 19.38 -16.08 0.35
C LEU A 24 18.06 -16.85 0.16
N ARG A 25 17.57 -16.99 -1.09
CA ARG A 25 16.27 -17.60 -1.44
C ARG A 25 15.11 -17.09 -0.56
N LEU A 26 15.11 -15.79 -0.29
CA LEU A 26 14.12 -15.17 0.57
C LEU A 26 12.76 -15.16 -0.13
N SER A 27 11.70 -15.36 0.65
CA SER A 27 10.35 -15.17 0.13
C SER A 27 10.11 -13.70 -0.19
N ASN A 28 9.26 -13.41 -1.18
CA ASN A 28 8.92 -12.04 -1.58
C ASN A 28 8.47 -11.17 -0.38
N MET A 29 7.87 -11.79 0.64
CA MET A 29 7.48 -11.15 1.91
C MET A 29 8.71 -10.68 2.70
N VAL A 30 9.68 -11.57 2.92
CA VAL A 30 10.87 -11.24 3.71
C VAL A 30 11.73 -10.20 2.97
N THR A 31 11.85 -10.31 1.66
CA THR A 31 12.56 -9.32 0.84
C THR A 31 11.91 -7.93 0.91
N PHE A 32 10.58 -7.85 0.92
CA PHE A 32 9.87 -6.58 1.08
C PHE A 32 10.00 -6.02 2.50
N LEU A 33 9.87 -6.85 3.54
CA LEU A 33 9.99 -6.39 4.93
C LEU A 33 11.40 -5.90 5.25
N LEU A 34 12.44 -6.63 4.83
CA LEU A 34 13.83 -6.22 5.03
C LEU A 34 14.15 -4.90 4.33
N ASP A 35 13.63 -4.71 3.13
CA ASP A 35 13.72 -3.47 2.35
C ASP A 35 13.11 -2.27 3.10
N GLN A 36 11.88 -2.40 3.61
CA GLN A 36 11.25 -1.33 4.40
C GLN A 36 12.00 -1.04 5.71
N MET A 37 12.50 -2.06 6.40
CA MET A 37 13.30 -1.88 7.62
C MET A 37 14.62 -1.14 7.34
N LEU A 38 15.30 -1.46 6.24
CA LEU A 38 16.54 -0.78 5.84
C LEU A 38 16.28 0.69 5.47
N HIS A 39 15.21 0.98 4.73
CA HIS A 39 14.83 2.35 4.42
C HIS A 39 14.53 3.18 5.68
N ILE A 40 13.74 2.62 6.60
CA ILE A 40 13.45 3.28 7.89
C ILE A 40 14.72 3.51 8.69
N ALA A 41 15.61 2.52 8.78
CA ALA A 41 16.87 2.62 9.51
C ALA A 41 17.77 3.75 8.97
N ILE A 42 17.86 3.91 7.65
CA ILE A 42 18.66 4.97 7.03
C ILE A 42 18.02 6.35 7.23
N ILE A 43 16.69 6.46 7.13
CA ILE A 43 15.99 7.72 7.42
C ILE A 43 16.27 8.14 8.87
N LEU A 44 16.10 7.22 9.84
CA LEU A 44 16.39 7.50 11.25
C LEU A 44 17.85 7.88 11.50
N PHE A 45 18.79 7.17 10.87
CA PHE A 45 20.22 7.45 10.95
C PHE A 45 20.57 8.85 10.42
N LEU A 46 20.00 9.24 9.28
CA LEU A 46 20.25 10.54 8.67
C LEU A 46 19.64 11.70 9.45
N VAL A 47 18.43 11.53 9.99
CA VAL A 47 17.76 12.52 10.85
C VAL A 47 18.56 12.75 12.13
N LYS A 48 19.01 11.67 12.78
CA LYS A 48 19.81 11.76 14.02
C LYS A 48 21.13 12.52 13.83
N ASN A 49 21.79 12.31 12.69
CA ASN A 49 23.12 12.87 12.42
C ASN A 49 23.11 14.27 11.79
N ASN A 50 21.94 14.77 11.35
CA ASN A 50 21.82 16.09 10.73
C ASN A 50 20.65 16.89 11.33
N PRO A 51 20.79 17.46 12.54
CA PRO A 51 19.73 18.24 13.18
C PRO A 51 19.34 19.50 12.40
N VAL A 52 20.14 19.95 11.43
CA VAL A 52 19.83 21.07 10.52
C VAL A 52 18.63 20.77 9.61
N VAL A 53 18.28 19.49 9.41
CA VAL A 53 17.04 19.09 8.70
C VAL A 53 15.79 19.56 9.45
N ASN A 54 15.84 19.69 10.79
CA ASN A 54 14.74 20.28 11.59
C ASN A 54 14.58 21.80 11.41
N LEU A 55 15.61 22.50 10.90
CA LEU A 55 15.59 23.96 10.73
C LEU A 55 15.17 24.43 9.34
N ILE A 56 15.28 23.55 8.32
CA ILE A 56 15.01 23.88 6.89
C ILE A 56 13.66 23.33 6.42
N ALA A 57 13.06 22.39 7.16
CA ALA A 57 11.69 21.94 6.88
C ALA A 57 10.71 23.06 7.28
N SER A 58 10.50 24.03 6.38
CA SER A 58 9.37 24.94 6.50
C SER A 58 8.08 24.12 6.61
N GLU A 59 7.11 24.59 7.39
CA GLU A 59 5.85 23.86 7.61
C GLU A 59 5.17 23.45 6.30
N GLN A 60 5.31 24.26 5.25
CA GLN A 60 4.83 23.97 3.90
C GLN A 60 5.54 22.78 3.22
N ILE A 61 6.87 22.68 3.35
CA ILE A 61 7.63 21.54 2.82
C ILE A 61 7.27 20.28 3.60
N GLY A 62 7.08 20.38 4.92
CA GLY A 62 6.62 19.27 5.77
C GLY A 62 5.24 18.75 5.37
N GLN A 63 4.28 19.65 5.13
CA GLN A 63 2.94 19.29 4.66
C GLN A 63 2.98 18.60 3.29
N MET A 64 3.78 19.13 2.34
CA MET A 64 3.92 18.53 1.02
C MET A 64 4.53 17.12 1.09
N LEU A 65 5.56 16.92 1.93
CA LEU A 65 6.18 15.62 2.16
C LEU A 65 5.22 14.61 2.80
N ASN A 66 4.40 15.04 3.77
CA ASN A 66 3.38 14.20 4.37
C ASN A 66 2.34 13.75 3.34
N MET A 67 1.90 14.65 2.43
CA MET A 67 0.98 14.27 1.35
C MET A 67 1.60 13.29 0.36
N ILE A 68 2.88 13.46 0.02
CA ILE A 68 3.61 12.51 -0.82
C ILE A 68 3.72 11.14 -0.11
N LEU A 69 4.09 11.14 1.18
CA LEU A 69 4.20 9.92 1.97
C LEU A 69 2.86 9.17 2.02
N PHE A 70 1.77 9.90 2.29
CA PHE A 70 0.41 9.37 2.26
C PHE A 70 0.09 8.69 0.91
N LEU A 71 0.32 9.40 -0.20
CA LEU A 71 0.08 8.86 -1.55
C LEU A 71 0.92 7.61 -1.84
N VAL A 72 2.19 7.59 -1.41
CA VAL A 72 3.06 6.42 -1.57
C VAL A 72 2.54 5.25 -0.75
N LEU A 73 2.14 5.48 0.51
CA LEU A 73 1.64 4.44 1.41
C LEU A 73 0.38 3.75 0.89
N ILE A 74 -0.57 4.50 0.31
CA ILE A 74 -1.81 3.90 -0.21
C ILE A 74 -1.63 3.15 -1.55
N THR A 75 -0.46 3.22 -2.20
CA THR A 75 -0.26 2.63 -3.53
C THR A 75 0.20 1.17 -3.48
N LYS A 76 1.46 0.91 -3.83
CA LYS A 76 2.06 -0.42 -3.90
C LYS A 76 2.23 -1.11 -2.54
N PRO A 77 2.65 -0.45 -1.44
CA PRO A 77 2.90 -1.16 -0.20
C PRO A 77 1.61 -1.78 0.35
N THR A 78 0.47 -1.08 0.31
CA THR A 78 -0.85 -1.67 0.66
C THR A 78 -1.18 -2.90 -0.17
N ASN A 79 -0.95 -2.88 -1.49
CA ASN A 79 -1.21 -4.05 -2.35
C ASN A 79 -0.32 -5.23 -2.00
N VAL A 80 0.95 -4.98 -1.67
CA VAL A 80 1.91 -6.00 -1.24
C VAL A 80 1.51 -6.58 0.11
N PHE A 81 1.20 -5.74 1.10
CA PHE A 81 0.69 -6.17 2.41
C PHE A 81 -0.58 -7.02 2.27
N PHE A 82 -1.53 -6.57 1.45
CA PHE A 82 -2.77 -7.31 1.21
C PHE A 82 -2.48 -8.72 0.68
N LYS A 83 -1.63 -8.80 -0.36
CA LYS A 83 -1.24 -10.08 -0.95
C LYS A 83 -0.55 -10.98 0.07
N ILE A 84 0.37 -10.45 0.86
CA ILE A 84 1.13 -11.22 1.85
C ILE A 84 0.21 -11.82 2.91
N PHE A 85 -0.63 -10.99 3.53
CA PHE A 85 -1.44 -11.42 4.69
C PHE A 85 -2.68 -12.21 4.29
N PHE A 86 -3.27 -11.92 3.13
CA PHE A 86 -4.59 -12.41 2.77
C PHE A 86 -4.65 -13.34 1.55
N GLN A 87 -3.53 -13.58 0.84
CA GLN A 87 -3.51 -14.56 -0.27
C GLN A 87 -4.00 -15.96 0.13
N LYS A 88 -3.83 -16.35 1.40
CA LYS A 88 -4.27 -17.67 1.89
C LYS A 88 -5.79 -17.85 1.87
N TYR A 89 -6.54 -16.74 1.92
CA TYR A 89 -7.99 -16.71 1.88
C TYR A 89 -8.54 -16.58 0.46
N GLN A 90 -7.66 -16.44 -0.54
CA GLN A 90 -8.07 -16.39 -1.94
C GLN A 90 -8.75 -17.74 -2.30
N PRO A 91 -9.97 -17.72 -2.87
CA PRO A 91 -10.66 -18.95 -3.25
C PRO A 91 -9.80 -19.81 -4.19
N LYS A 92 -9.54 -21.07 -3.79
CA LYS A 92 -8.81 -22.04 -4.60
C LYS A 92 -9.79 -22.68 -5.59
N ASP A 93 -9.65 -22.28 -6.84
CA ASP A 93 -10.30 -22.77 -8.07
C ASP A 93 -11.26 -23.98 -7.96
N ASN A 94 -12.57 -23.68 -8.00
CA ASN A 94 -13.60 -24.39 -8.76
C ASN A 94 -14.53 -23.42 -9.52
N GLN A 95 -14.22 -22.12 -9.46
CA GLN A 95 -14.93 -21.04 -10.11
C GLN A 95 -13.85 -20.12 -10.69
N LYS A 96 -13.40 -20.39 -11.92
CA LYS A 96 -12.48 -19.49 -12.62
C LYS A 96 -12.99 -18.06 -12.44
N MET A 97 -12.23 -17.25 -11.70
CA MET A 97 -12.47 -15.81 -11.70
C MET A 97 -12.02 -15.34 -13.07
N ASP A 98 -12.95 -15.31 -14.03
CA ASP A 98 -12.77 -14.62 -15.32
C ASP A 98 -12.50 -13.15 -15.02
N THR A 99 -11.25 -12.86 -14.71
CA THR A 99 -10.78 -11.57 -14.25
C THR A 99 -9.49 -11.29 -14.97
N ILE A 100 -9.42 -10.07 -15.48
CA ILE A 100 -8.22 -9.59 -16.16
C ILE A 100 -7.08 -9.59 -15.13
N PRO A 101 -5.91 -10.18 -15.44
CA PRO A 101 -4.76 -10.16 -14.56
C PRO A 101 -4.45 -8.73 -14.10
N GLY A 102 -4.36 -8.53 -12.78
CA GLY A 102 -4.05 -7.21 -12.19
C GLY A 102 -5.26 -6.29 -11.98
N ALA A 103 -6.45 -6.60 -12.50
CA ALA A 103 -7.65 -5.75 -12.33
C ALA A 103 -8.04 -5.55 -10.85
N GLY A 104 -7.84 -6.55 -10.00
CA GLY A 104 -8.09 -6.39 -8.56
C GLY A 104 -7.17 -5.35 -7.90
N ALA A 105 -5.90 -5.31 -8.31
CA ALA A 105 -4.93 -4.36 -7.77
C ALA A 105 -5.18 -2.93 -8.26
N THR A 106 -5.62 -2.76 -9.52
CA THR A 106 -6.01 -1.45 -10.06
C THR A 106 -7.31 -0.94 -9.45
N ILE A 107 -8.32 -1.80 -9.29
CA ILE A 107 -9.57 -1.45 -8.59
C ILE A 107 -9.26 -1.01 -7.15
N GLY A 108 -8.42 -1.75 -6.42
CA GLY A 108 -8.02 -1.39 -5.06
C GLY A 108 -7.29 -0.05 -5.00
N LEU A 109 -6.41 0.26 -5.95
CA LEU A 109 -5.74 1.55 -6.04
C LEU A 109 -6.74 2.69 -6.29
N LEU A 110 -7.63 2.53 -7.28
CA LEU A 110 -8.63 3.54 -7.62
C LEU A 110 -9.56 3.82 -6.45
N GLU A 111 -10.02 2.78 -5.76
CA GLU A 111 -10.86 2.91 -4.57
C GLU A 111 -10.17 3.73 -3.48
N ARG A 112 -8.91 3.45 -3.18
CA ARG A 112 -8.16 4.21 -2.18
C ARG A 112 -7.92 5.66 -2.58
N ILE A 113 -7.69 5.95 -3.86
CA ILE A 113 -7.61 7.33 -4.36
C ILE A 113 -8.95 8.04 -4.14
N VAL A 114 -10.07 7.42 -4.53
CA VAL A 114 -11.40 8.01 -4.35
C VAL A 114 -11.70 8.24 -2.87
N MET A 115 -11.41 7.26 -1.99
CA MET A 115 -11.56 7.42 -0.55
C MET A 115 -10.73 8.57 0.00
N SER A 116 -9.48 8.69 -0.43
CA SER A 116 -8.57 9.76 0.00
C SER A 116 -9.12 11.12 -0.37
N ILE A 117 -9.62 11.28 -1.60
CA ILE A 117 -10.29 12.50 -2.05
C ILE A 117 -11.51 12.78 -1.16
N CYS A 118 -12.37 11.79 -0.93
CA CYS A 118 -13.53 11.96 -0.06
C CYS A 118 -13.16 12.39 1.36
N ILE A 119 -12.11 11.84 1.97
CA ILE A 119 -11.65 12.24 3.31
C ILE A 119 -11.16 13.70 3.30
N ILE A 120 -10.36 14.11 2.31
CA ILE A 120 -9.86 15.48 2.20
C ILE A 120 -11.02 16.50 2.11
N PHE A 121 -12.10 16.15 1.41
CA PHE A 121 -13.30 16.98 1.31
C PHE A 121 -14.35 16.73 2.42
N ASN A 122 -14.01 15.96 3.47
CA ASN A 122 -14.91 15.55 4.55
C ASN A 122 -16.22 14.88 4.09
N GLN A 123 -16.21 14.23 2.92
CA GLN A 123 -17.34 13.53 2.32
C GLN A 123 -17.37 12.04 2.67
N PHE A 124 -17.47 11.72 3.97
CA PHE A 124 -17.46 10.33 4.44
C PHE A 124 -18.63 9.49 3.92
N ALA A 125 -19.80 10.10 3.66
CA ALA A 125 -20.95 9.41 3.07
C ALA A 125 -20.65 8.87 1.66
N SER A 126 -19.88 9.62 0.86
CA SER A 126 -19.50 9.23 -0.50
C SER A 126 -18.62 7.98 -0.54
N ILE A 127 -17.84 7.76 0.52
CA ILE A 127 -17.05 6.52 0.68
C ILE A 127 -17.99 5.31 0.72
N GLY A 128 -19.08 5.38 1.49
CA GLY A 128 -20.11 4.35 1.55
C GLY A 128 -20.76 4.08 0.20
N LEU A 129 -21.01 5.12 -0.62
CA LEU A 129 -21.58 4.97 -1.97
C LEU A 129 -20.64 4.20 -2.91
N VAL A 130 -19.34 4.49 -2.88
CA VAL A 130 -18.34 3.77 -3.68
C VAL A 130 -18.33 2.28 -3.34
N PHE A 131 -18.37 1.95 -2.05
CA PHE A 131 -18.40 0.57 -1.59
C PHE A 131 -19.70 -0.16 -1.91
N THR A 132 -20.82 0.56 -1.84
CA THR A 132 -22.13 0.03 -2.19
C THR A 132 -22.16 -0.30 -3.68
N ALA A 133 -21.71 0.61 -4.54
CA ALA A 133 -21.59 0.39 -5.97
C ALA A 133 -20.68 -0.82 -6.30
N LYS A 134 -19.51 -0.91 -5.63
CA LYS A 134 -18.58 -2.04 -5.77
C LYS A 134 -19.20 -3.38 -5.37
N SER A 135 -20.07 -3.38 -4.35
CA SER A 135 -20.74 -4.57 -3.84
C SER A 135 -21.89 -5.00 -4.76
N ILE A 136 -22.66 -4.05 -5.29
CA ILE A 136 -23.75 -4.29 -6.26
C ILE A 136 -23.21 -4.95 -7.52
N VAL A 137 -22.12 -4.43 -8.10
CA VAL A 137 -21.51 -4.99 -9.33
C VAL A 137 -21.07 -6.45 -9.15
N ARG A 138 -20.73 -6.86 -7.92
CA ARG A 138 -20.28 -8.23 -7.61
C ARG A 138 -21.30 -9.05 -6.83
N TYR A 139 -22.54 -8.56 -6.69
CA TYR A 139 -23.55 -9.12 -5.81
C TYR A 139 -23.80 -10.61 -6.08
N ASN A 140 -24.04 -10.99 -7.35
CA ASN A 140 -24.31 -12.38 -7.71
C ASN A 140 -23.21 -13.33 -7.23
N LYS A 141 -21.94 -12.96 -7.45
CA LYS A 141 -20.79 -13.78 -7.06
C LYS A 141 -20.57 -13.81 -5.54
N ILE A 142 -20.86 -12.72 -4.85
CA ILE A 142 -20.84 -12.65 -3.38
C ILE A 142 -21.94 -13.56 -2.81
N SER A 143 -23.13 -13.57 -3.42
CA SER A 143 -24.27 -14.38 -2.98
C SER A 143 -24.08 -15.87 -3.23
N GLU A 144 -23.44 -16.25 -4.35
CA GLU A 144 -23.29 -17.64 -4.77
C GLU A 144 -22.10 -18.37 -4.12
N SER A 145 -21.12 -17.62 -3.59
CA SER A 145 -19.86 -18.17 -3.12
C SER A 145 -19.45 -17.59 -1.76
N PRO A 146 -19.70 -18.31 -0.65
CA PRO A 146 -19.36 -17.85 0.70
C PRO A 146 -17.87 -17.53 0.86
N THR A 147 -16.99 -18.35 0.29
CA THR A 147 -15.53 -18.14 0.35
C THR A 147 -15.11 -16.88 -0.42
N PHE A 148 -15.76 -16.57 -1.54
CA PHE A 148 -15.53 -15.33 -2.26
C PHE A 148 -16.05 -14.11 -1.47
N ALA A 149 -17.21 -14.24 -0.83
CA ALA A 149 -17.80 -13.19 0.00
C ALA A 149 -16.86 -12.82 1.17
N GLU A 150 -16.34 -13.81 1.88
CA GLU A 150 -15.38 -13.60 2.97
C GLU A 150 -14.10 -12.92 2.47
N TYR A 151 -13.50 -13.42 1.39
CA TYR A 151 -12.30 -12.82 0.80
C TYR A 151 -12.54 -11.39 0.33
N TYR A 152 -13.69 -11.13 -0.30
CA TYR A 152 -14.09 -9.80 -0.74
C TYR A 152 -14.26 -8.84 0.45
N LEU A 153 -14.93 -9.28 1.52
CA LEU A 153 -15.16 -8.49 2.72
C LEU A 153 -13.85 -8.13 3.42
N ILE A 154 -12.92 -9.09 3.55
CA ILE A 154 -11.56 -8.86 4.06
C ILE A 154 -10.85 -7.78 3.23
N GLY A 155 -10.91 -7.89 1.90
CA GLY A 155 -10.30 -6.91 1.00
C GLY A 155 -10.86 -5.50 1.14
N LEU A 156 -12.18 -5.40 1.28
CA LEU A 156 -12.89 -4.13 1.47
C LEU A 156 -12.51 -3.47 2.80
N LEU A 157 -12.61 -4.22 3.91
CA LEU A 157 -12.27 -3.71 5.25
C LEU A 157 -10.79 -3.33 5.35
N PHE A 158 -9.89 -4.14 4.79
CA PHE A 158 -8.46 -3.83 4.77
C PHE A 158 -8.16 -2.55 3.97
N SER A 159 -8.82 -2.37 2.82
CA SER A 159 -8.65 -1.17 2.00
C SER A 159 -9.05 0.10 2.76
N ILE A 160 -10.20 0.08 3.43
CA ILE A 160 -10.67 1.19 4.29
C ILE A 160 -9.67 1.47 5.41
N LEU A 161 -9.30 0.42 6.16
CA LEU A 161 -8.37 0.54 7.28
C LEU A 161 -7.02 1.09 6.83
N SER A 162 -6.52 0.67 5.67
CA SER A 162 -5.23 1.13 5.14
C SER A 162 -5.21 2.62 4.82
N VAL A 163 -6.32 3.19 4.34
CA VAL A 163 -6.41 4.63 4.07
C VAL A 163 -6.55 5.39 5.37
N LEU A 164 -7.43 4.94 6.28
CA LEU A 164 -7.64 5.59 7.58
C LEU A 164 -6.38 5.61 8.47
N LEU A 165 -5.54 4.57 8.39
CA LEU A 165 -4.26 4.54 9.12
C LEU A 165 -3.18 5.41 8.47
N ALA A 166 -3.31 5.70 7.18
CA ALA A 166 -2.35 6.51 6.45
C ALA A 166 -2.64 8.02 6.54
N THR A 167 -3.92 8.38 6.69
CA THR A 167 -4.39 9.76 6.94
C THR A 167 -4.10 10.20 8.36
#